data_AF-G7WCF6-F1
#
_entry.id   AF-G7WCF6-F1
#
_cell.length_a   1.000
_cell.length_b   1.000
_cell.length_c   1.000
_cell.angle_alpha   90.00
_cell.angle_beta   90.00
_cell.angle_gamma   90.00
#
_symmetry.space_group_name_H-M   'P 1'
#
loop_
_entity.id
_entity.type
_entity.pdbx_description
1 polymer ?
#
loop_
_entity_poly.entity_id
_entity_poly.type
_entity_poly.pdbx_seq_one_letter_code
_entity_poly.pdbx_strand_id
1 'polypeptide(L)'
;MLVIFLIVISMGIGSFNIMKIIAAEETNMDLYTATLNANYDQNIRLVTQQAISTLDSIYQLQQQGKLTEAQAKDEAIAIMTNMRYGDDGKGYFWGDTTEGICVFHGTNPKAPGTDRNNAVDSKGFLYMKEILKAGQNNGGYVNYWFSKADPNDTQEYPKRGYALEFKPWKWVIGTGNYINDINKVIAERQAAADKEMWENIGYSVLGTLAAIIVSIGLALMINRKISQKIAPMARSASLVAEGNLDIPEIQVTSDDDIGLLGKAFNDMTNHLRELVEKVSQSSGLVASTSQELTAGAEQSAQASNQIASAISEVSLGAEKQLSVVENTTQVVKQMLVGISQILDSSKVVADTSEKAAASAIEGSKAIDKTMDQMNSIEKTVNSSAQVIDSLGERSKEISQIIDTISGIAEQTNLLALNAAIEAARAGEQGRGFAVVADEVRKLAEQSSEAAEQISALITEIQKDTQKAIAAMNKGTHEVSLGTEVVNTADRAFKDINNLVTSVLNQVRNITSEIQQTANGSNQIEDAIAEINEVSSSIAAQTQTVSAATEEQAATIEEIASSSQMLSKMAQDLKMSLTRFQV
;
A
#
# COMPACT_ATOMS: atom_id res chain seq x y z
N MET A 1 -7.21 -56.66 -6.44
CA MET A 1 -6.94 -57.19 -5.08
C MET A 1 -8.15 -57.89 -4.45
N LEU A 2 -9.34 -57.27 -4.43
CA LEU A 2 -10.52 -57.81 -3.73
C LEU A 2 -10.98 -59.21 -4.23
N VAL A 3 -10.88 -59.47 -5.54
CA VAL A 3 -11.17 -60.79 -6.15
C VAL A 3 -10.23 -61.88 -5.66
N ILE A 4 -8.92 -61.57 -5.58
CA ILE A 4 -7.90 -62.52 -5.16
C ILE A 4 -8.12 -62.91 -3.69
N PHE A 5 -8.48 -61.94 -2.86
CA PHE A 5 -8.76 -62.17 -1.44
C PHE A 5 -9.95 -63.12 -1.22
N LEU A 6 -11.04 -62.93 -1.96
CA LEU A 6 -12.23 -63.80 -1.88
C LEU A 6 -11.93 -65.24 -2.34
N ILE A 7 -11.14 -65.40 -3.40
CA ILE A 7 -10.73 -66.72 -3.90
C ILE A 7 -9.89 -67.48 -2.86
N VAL A 8 -8.94 -66.80 -2.21
CA VAL A 8 -8.08 -67.40 -1.18
C VAL A 8 -8.88 -67.88 0.02
N ILE A 9 -9.87 -67.09 0.47
CA ILE A 9 -10.75 -67.48 1.59
C ILE A 9 -11.58 -68.72 1.22
N SER A 10 -12.17 -68.75 0.02
CA SER A 10 -12.96 -69.90 -0.44
C SER A 10 -12.10 -71.18 -0.53
N MET A 11 -10.86 -71.08 -1.04
CA MET A 11 -9.92 -72.21 -1.08
C MET A 11 -9.52 -72.70 0.32
N GLY A 12 -9.29 -71.77 1.27
CA GLY A 12 -8.97 -72.11 2.65
C GLY A 12 -10.09 -72.93 3.32
N ILE A 13 -11.33 -72.50 3.19
CA ILE A 13 -12.51 -73.19 3.75
C ILE A 13 -12.67 -74.60 3.13
N GLY A 14 -12.51 -74.72 1.80
CA GLY A 14 -12.59 -76.02 1.11
C GLY A 14 -11.52 -77.00 1.58
N SER A 15 -10.26 -76.55 1.69
CA SER A 15 -9.15 -77.40 2.16
C SER A 15 -9.33 -77.90 3.60
N PHE A 16 -9.87 -77.06 4.48
CA PHE A 16 -10.15 -77.40 5.87
C PHE A 16 -11.22 -78.49 6.00
N ASN A 17 -12.28 -78.41 5.19
CA ASN A 17 -13.35 -79.42 5.21
C ASN A 17 -12.87 -80.79 4.72
N ILE A 18 -12.02 -80.84 3.69
CA ILE A 18 -11.45 -82.10 3.18
C ILE A 18 -10.58 -82.79 4.24
N MET A 19 -9.73 -82.03 4.95
CA MET A 19 -8.91 -82.60 6.04
C MET A 19 -9.75 -83.24 7.15
N LYS A 20 -10.89 -82.64 7.51
CA LYS A 20 -11.80 -83.20 8.52
C LYS A 20 -12.43 -84.53 8.10
N ILE A 21 -12.79 -84.67 6.82
CA ILE A 21 -13.39 -85.90 6.29
C ILE A 21 -12.39 -87.07 6.40
N ILE A 22 -11.14 -86.85 5.99
CA ILE A 22 -10.09 -87.88 6.02
C ILE A 22 -9.79 -88.34 7.46
N ALA A 23 -9.61 -87.39 8.39
CA ALA A 23 -9.26 -87.72 9.78
C ALA A 23 -10.38 -88.50 10.53
N ALA A 24 -11.65 -88.26 10.17
CA ALA A 24 -12.78 -88.95 10.77
C ALA A 24 -12.85 -90.42 10.35
N GLU A 25 -12.51 -90.73 9.09
CA GLU A 25 -12.60 -92.08 8.54
C GLU A 25 -11.52 -93.00 9.13
N GLU A 26 -10.29 -92.51 9.26
CA GLU A 26 -9.16 -93.24 9.84
C GLU A 26 -9.45 -93.68 11.29
N THR A 27 -10.01 -92.77 12.09
CA THR A 27 -10.38 -93.04 13.49
C THR A 27 -11.46 -94.12 13.63
N ASN A 28 -12.43 -94.17 12.72
CA ASN A 28 -13.52 -95.13 12.76
C ASN A 28 -13.04 -96.56 12.45
N MET A 29 -12.06 -96.71 11.57
CA MET A 29 -11.57 -98.01 11.12
C MET A 29 -10.70 -98.71 12.19
N ASP A 30 -9.92 -97.94 12.94
CA ASP A 30 -9.13 -98.43 14.07
C ASP A 30 -10.03 -99.01 15.17
N LEU A 31 -11.12 -98.32 15.50
CA LEU A 31 -12.08 -98.74 16.52
C LEU A 31 -12.78 -100.06 16.14
N TYR A 32 -13.10 -100.22 14.85
CA TYR A 32 -13.75 -101.43 14.32
C TYR A 32 -12.84 -102.68 14.47
N THR A 33 -11.57 -102.55 14.11
CA THR A 33 -10.58 -103.64 14.16
C THR A 33 -10.32 -104.15 15.58
N ALA A 34 -10.21 -103.23 16.56
CA ALA A 34 -10.00 -103.59 17.96
C ALA A 34 -11.20 -104.36 18.54
N THR A 35 -12.42 -103.93 18.22
CA THR A 35 -13.66 -104.55 18.72
C THR A 35 -13.85 -105.97 18.20
N LEU A 36 -13.54 -106.20 16.92
CA LEU A 36 -13.73 -107.51 16.29
C LEU A 36 -12.83 -108.58 16.93
N ASN A 37 -11.54 -108.28 17.13
CA ASN A 37 -10.59 -109.22 17.73
C ASN A 37 -10.99 -109.67 19.15
N ALA A 38 -11.49 -108.74 19.98
CA ALA A 38 -11.93 -109.06 21.35
C ALA A 38 -13.12 -110.05 21.36
N ASN A 39 -14.06 -109.90 20.43
CA ASN A 39 -15.22 -110.79 20.32
C ASN A 39 -14.82 -112.23 19.96
N TYR A 40 -13.84 -112.40 19.06
CA TYR A 40 -13.36 -113.73 18.65
C TYR A 40 -12.66 -114.48 19.79
N ASP A 41 -11.89 -113.79 20.64
CA ASP A 41 -11.25 -114.38 21.82
C ASP A 41 -12.28 -114.84 22.85
N GLN A 42 -13.25 -113.98 23.15
CA GLN A 42 -14.31 -114.30 24.10
C GLN A 42 -15.11 -115.55 23.70
N ASN A 43 -15.37 -115.73 22.40
CA ASN A 43 -16.13 -116.87 21.88
C ASN A 43 -15.46 -118.22 22.20
N ILE A 44 -14.20 -118.43 21.79
CA ILE A 44 -13.50 -119.73 21.99
C ILE A 44 -13.30 -120.08 23.46
N ARG A 45 -13.16 -119.09 24.34
CA ARG A 45 -13.10 -119.32 25.78
C ARG A 45 -14.43 -119.84 26.33
N LEU A 46 -15.54 -119.21 25.96
CA LEU A 46 -16.87 -119.61 26.41
C LEU A 46 -17.24 -121.01 25.93
N VAL A 47 -16.98 -121.33 24.66
CA VAL A 47 -17.34 -122.65 24.12
C VAL A 47 -16.46 -123.77 24.70
N THR A 48 -15.17 -123.52 25.02
CA THR A 48 -14.35 -124.49 25.77
C THR A 48 -14.87 -124.70 27.20
N GLN A 49 -15.30 -123.64 27.89
CA GLN A 49 -15.93 -123.78 29.21
C GLN A 49 -17.25 -124.56 29.17
N GLN A 50 -18.01 -124.41 28.08
CA GLN A 50 -19.21 -125.20 27.83
C GLN A 50 -18.86 -126.68 27.64
N ALA A 51 -17.84 -127.00 26.86
CA ALA A 51 -17.35 -128.38 26.69
C ALA A 51 -16.92 -128.99 28.04
N ILE A 52 -16.21 -128.24 28.88
CA ILE A 52 -15.85 -128.65 30.25
C ILE A 52 -17.08 -128.91 31.12
N SER A 53 -18.11 -128.06 31.05
CA SER A 53 -19.38 -128.27 31.77
C SER A 53 -20.11 -129.54 31.32
N THR A 54 -20.08 -129.84 30.02
CA THR A 54 -20.64 -131.09 29.49
C THR A 54 -19.87 -132.31 29.99
N LEU A 55 -18.53 -132.25 30.04
CA LEU A 55 -17.72 -133.31 30.64
C LEU A 55 -18.03 -133.50 32.13
N ASP A 56 -18.21 -132.41 32.87
CA ASP A 56 -18.57 -132.46 34.29
C ASP A 56 -19.93 -133.14 34.51
N SER A 57 -20.91 -132.85 33.66
CA SER A 57 -22.23 -133.51 33.72
C SER A 57 -22.14 -135.03 33.55
N ILE A 58 -21.27 -135.52 32.66
CA ILE A 58 -21.04 -136.95 32.45
C ILE A 58 -20.29 -137.56 33.64
N TYR A 59 -19.30 -136.85 34.16
CA TYR A 59 -18.56 -137.26 35.35
C TYR A 59 -19.46 -137.36 36.60
N GLN A 60 -20.48 -136.51 36.74
CA GLN A 60 -21.47 -136.66 37.82
C GLN A 60 -22.32 -137.92 37.69
N LEU A 61 -22.65 -138.37 36.46
CA LEU A 61 -23.35 -139.64 36.25
C LEU A 61 -22.47 -140.84 36.64
N GLN A 62 -21.15 -140.74 36.40
CA GLN A 62 -20.16 -141.71 36.90
C GLN A 62 -20.18 -141.77 38.44
N GLN A 63 -20.12 -140.62 39.11
CA GLN A 63 -20.07 -140.57 40.58
C GLN A 63 -21.37 -141.03 41.26
N GLN A 64 -22.50 -140.92 40.57
CA GLN A 64 -23.78 -141.48 41.01
C GLN A 64 -23.89 -143.00 40.79
N GLY A 65 -22.87 -143.65 40.23
CA GLY A 65 -22.85 -145.08 39.92
C GLY A 65 -23.72 -145.50 38.74
N LYS A 66 -24.27 -144.54 37.98
CA LYS A 66 -25.08 -144.83 36.77
C LYS A 66 -24.23 -145.28 35.59
N LEU A 67 -22.97 -144.83 35.55
CA LEU A 67 -21.97 -145.21 34.56
C LEU A 67 -20.71 -145.67 35.28
N THR A 68 -20.06 -146.70 34.75
CA THR A 68 -18.67 -146.99 35.11
C THR A 68 -17.73 -145.93 34.52
N GLU A 69 -16.52 -145.77 35.05
CA GLU A 69 -15.55 -144.79 34.53
C GLU A 69 -15.26 -145.00 33.03
N ALA A 70 -15.19 -146.25 32.57
CA ALA A 70 -14.99 -146.56 31.15
C ALA A 70 -16.19 -146.09 30.30
N GLN A 71 -17.42 -146.38 30.74
CA GLN A 71 -18.62 -145.94 30.03
C GLN A 71 -18.75 -144.41 29.99
N ALA A 72 -18.42 -143.72 31.09
CA ALA A 72 -18.47 -142.26 31.15
C ALA A 72 -17.43 -141.61 30.22
N LYS A 73 -16.21 -142.16 30.17
CA LYS A 73 -15.16 -141.68 29.27
C LYS A 73 -15.50 -141.93 27.79
N ASP A 74 -16.06 -143.09 27.44
CA ASP A 74 -16.49 -143.38 26.07
C ASP A 74 -17.63 -142.45 25.61
N GLU A 75 -18.62 -142.21 26.48
CA GLU A 75 -19.73 -141.29 26.18
C GLU A 75 -19.23 -139.85 26.03
N ALA A 76 -18.30 -139.41 26.89
CA ALA A 76 -17.65 -138.11 26.77
C ALA A 76 -16.86 -137.96 25.46
N ILE A 77 -16.09 -138.98 25.06
CA ILE A 77 -15.38 -138.98 23.79
C ILE A 77 -16.37 -138.86 22.62
N ALA A 78 -17.47 -139.62 22.64
CA ALA A 78 -18.47 -139.59 21.59
C ALA A 78 -19.14 -138.20 21.46
N ILE A 79 -19.52 -137.59 22.58
CA ILE A 79 -20.12 -136.25 22.59
C ILE A 79 -19.11 -135.20 22.13
N MET A 80 -17.92 -135.19 22.73
CA MET A 80 -16.92 -134.16 22.45
C MET A 80 -16.38 -134.23 21.02
N THR A 81 -16.23 -135.42 20.44
CA THR A 81 -15.82 -135.59 19.04
C THR A 81 -16.83 -134.99 18.07
N ASN A 82 -18.12 -135.09 18.37
CA ASN A 82 -19.19 -134.61 17.49
C ASN A 82 -19.65 -133.18 17.81
N MET A 83 -19.24 -132.61 18.94
CA MET A 83 -19.60 -131.25 19.32
C MET A 83 -19.02 -130.23 18.33
N ARG A 84 -19.86 -129.31 17.87
CA ARG A 84 -19.50 -128.20 16.96
C ARG A 84 -20.02 -126.86 17.49
N TYR A 85 -19.36 -125.76 17.10
CA TYR A 85 -19.79 -124.39 17.44
C TYR A 85 -19.45 -123.40 16.29
N GLY A 86 -19.95 -122.17 16.41
CA GLY A 86 -19.86 -121.13 15.38
C GLY A 86 -21.02 -121.21 14.38
N ASP A 87 -21.37 -120.07 13.78
CA ASP A 87 -22.51 -119.95 12.85
C ASP A 87 -22.35 -120.81 11.58
N ASP A 88 -21.11 -121.15 11.23
CA ASP A 88 -20.78 -122.02 10.11
C ASP A 88 -20.72 -123.52 10.49
N GLY A 89 -20.89 -123.85 11.78
CA GLY A 89 -20.83 -125.21 12.31
C GLY A 89 -19.45 -125.88 12.22
N LYS A 90 -18.38 -125.14 11.93
CA LYS A 90 -17.04 -125.72 11.67
C LYS A 90 -16.14 -125.76 12.92
N GLY A 91 -16.46 -125.02 13.97
CA GLY A 91 -15.72 -125.05 15.22
C GLY A 91 -15.75 -126.45 15.83
N TYR A 92 -14.62 -126.97 16.29
CA TYR A 92 -14.50 -128.32 16.81
C TYR A 92 -13.61 -128.36 18.06
N PHE A 93 -13.75 -129.41 18.85
CA PHE A 93 -12.93 -129.62 20.06
C PHE A 93 -11.91 -130.72 19.85
N TRP A 94 -10.83 -130.67 20.60
CA TRP A 94 -9.92 -131.78 20.81
C TRP A 94 -9.61 -131.91 22.29
N GLY A 95 -9.28 -133.12 22.72
CA GLY A 95 -8.90 -133.42 24.09
C GLY A 95 -7.65 -134.27 24.12
N ASP A 96 -6.69 -133.89 24.96
CA ASP A 96 -5.46 -134.63 25.20
C ASP A 96 -5.31 -134.85 26.72
N THR A 97 -4.71 -135.96 27.16
CA THR A 97 -4.40 -136.15 28.59
C THR A 97 -3.35 -135.13 29.03
N THR A 98 -3.17 -134.96 30.34
CA THR A 98 -2.11 -134.08 30.87
C THR A 98 -0.70 -134.50 30.47
N GLU A 99 -0.50 -135.76 30.07
CA GLU A 99 0.77 -136.26 29.51
C GLU A 99 0.89 -136.05 28.00
N GLY A 100 -0.16 -135.57 27.33
CA GLY A 100 -0.18 -135.27 25.90
C GLY A 100 -0.63 -136.42 25.00
N ILE A 101 -1.33 -137.43 25.52
CA ILE A 101 -1.94 -138.47 24.70
C ILE A 101 -3.32 -138.00 24.23
N CYS A 102 -3.55 -137.99 22.93
CA CYS A 102 -4.85 -137.57 22.39
C CYS A 102 -5.95 -138.54 22.81
N VAL A 103 -7.01 -138.00 23.39
CA VAL A 103 -8.19 -138.73 23.83
C VAL A 103 -9.25 -138.70 22.74
N PHE A 104 -9.50 -137.51 22.18
CA PHE A 104 -10.43 -137.33 21.08
C PHE A 104 -10.03 -136.12 20.23
N HIS A 105 -10.44 -136.12 18.97
CA HIS A 105 -10.27 -134.96 18.09
C HIS A 105 -11.43 -134.86 17.12
N GLY A 106 -12.17 -133.76 17.17
CA GLY A 106 -13.44 -133.64 16.44
C GLY A 106 -13.33 -133.74 14.92
N THR A 107 -12.16 -133.44 14.35
CA THR A 107 -11.94 -133.41 12.90
C THR A 107 -10.84 -134.35 12.40
N ASN A 108 -10.13 -135.04 13.30
CA ASN A 108 -9.03 -135.95 12.93
C ASN A 108 -9.25 -137.31 13.59
N PRO A 109 -9.92 -138.26 12.92
CA PRO A 109 -10.25 -139.56 13.51
C PRO A 109 -9.03 -140.45 13.75
N LYS A 110 -7.85 -140.11 13.22
CA LYS A 110 -6.60 -140.85 13.45
C LYS A 110 -5.78 -140.33 14.65
N ALA A 111 -6.19 -139.21 15.24
CA ALA A 111 -5.46 -138.61 16.35
C ALA A 111 -5.60 -139.37 17.70
N PRO A 112 -6.77 -139.91 18.08
CA PRO A 112 -6.91 -140.59 19.37
C PRO A 112 -5.88 -141.71 19.58
N GLY A 113 -5.29 -141.77 20.77
CA GLY A 113 -4.25 -142.72 21.17
C GLY A 113 -2.81 -142.33 20.79
N THR A 114 -2.60 -141.24 20.06
CA THR A 114 -1.26 -140.76 19.69
C THR A 114 -0.64 -139.86 20.76
N ASP A 115 0.68 -139.96 20.97
CA ASP A 115 1.44 -139.00 21.79
C ASP A 115 1.72 -137.74 20.98
N ARG A 116 1.20 -136.62 21.46
CA ARG A 116 1.29 -135.30 20.82
C ARG A 116 2.10 -134.31 21.65
N ASN A 117 2.75 -134.73 22.73
CA ASN A 117 3.44 -133.83 23.65
C ASN A 117 4.59 -133.05 22.97
N ASN A 118 5.27 -133.67 22.01
CA ASN A 118 6.34 -133.06 21.21
C ASN A 118 5.87 -132.56 19.83
N ALA A 119 4.56 -132.42 19.60
CA ALA A 119 4.04 -131.94 18.33
C ALA A 119 4.45 -130.48 18.10
N VAL A 120 5.06 -130.22 16.94
CA VAL A 120 5.44 -128.88 16.45
C VAL A 120 4.52 -128.45 15.33
N ASP A 121 4.21 -127.16 15.27
CA ASP A 121 3.53 -126.57 14.12
C ASP A 121 4.52 -126.25 12.98
N SER A 122 4.01 -125.78 11.82
CA SER A 122 4.82 -125.38 10.65
C SER A 122 5.82 -124.24 10.91
N LYS A 123 5.76 -123.57 12.06
CA LYS A 123 6.74 -122.53 12.47
C LYS A 123 7.75 -123.05 13.50
N GLY A 124 7.73 -124.35 13.80
CA GLY A 124 8.61 -124.99 14.77
C GLY A 124 8.20 -124.75 16.22
N PHE A 125 6.99 -124.25 16.46
CA PHE A 125 6.47 -123.99 17.81
C PHE A 125 5.88 -125.28 18.39
N LEU A 126 6.33 -125.68 19.59
CA LEU A 126 5.84 -126.84 20.36
C LEU A 126 4.42 -126.58 20.91
N TYR A 127 3.47 -126.45 19.99
CA TYR A 127 2.16 -125.89 20.28
C TYR A 127 1.37 -126.73 21.27
N MET A 128 1.46 -128.07 21.19
CA MET A 128 0.72 -128.93 22.11
C MET A 128 1.24 -128.83 23.54
N LYS A 129 2.56 -128.72 23.72
CA LYS A 129 3.17 -128.54 25.04
C LYS A 129 2.68 -127.25 25.71
N GLU A 130 2.59 -126.16 24.96
CA GLU A 130 2.08 -124.87 25.46
C GLU A 130 0.56 -124.88 25.63
N ILE A 131 -0.20 -125.59 24.80
CA ILE A 131 -1.65 -125.81 24.97
C ILE A 131 -1.93 -126.57 26.27
N LEU A 132 -1.19 -127.65 26.53
CA LEU A 132 -1.33 -128.45 27.75
C LEU A 132 -1.00 -127.62 28.99
N LYS A 133 0.11 -126.88 28.95
CA LYS A 133 0.51 -125.95 30.01
C LYS A 133 -0.52 -124.85 30.24
N ALA A 134 -1.08 -124.28 29.17
CA ALA A 134 -2.14 -123.27 29.25
C ALA A 134 -3.42 -123.84 29.87
N GLY A 135 -3.83 -125.03 29.44
CA GLY A 135 -5.00 -125.72 29.97
C GLY A 135 -4.89 -126.04 31.46
N GLN A 136 -3.73 -126.52 31.91
CA GLN A 136 -3.45 -126.87 33.31
C GLN A 136 -3.37 -125.64 34.24
N ASN A 137 -3.04 -124.47 33.70
CA ASN A 137 -2.94 -123.23 34.46
C ASN A 137 -4.29 -122.47 34.55
N ASN A 138 -5.37 -123.18 34.88
CA ASN A 138 -6.76 -122.68 34.89
C ASN A 138 -7.26 -122.11 33.54
N GLY A 139 -6.63 -122.54 32.45
CA GLY A 139 -6.98 -122.21 31.07
C GLY A 139 -6.27 -121.00 30.49
N GLY A 140 -6.00 -121.03 29.18
CA GLY A 140 -5.26 -119.97 28.51
C GLY A 140 -5.33 -120.03 26.99
N TYR A 141 -4.99 -118.89 26.36
CA TYR A 141 -4.91 -118.76 24.91
C TYR A 141 -3.52 -119.07 24.40
N VAL A 142 -3.45 -119.79 23.29
CA VAL A 142 -2.20 -120.10 22.60
C VAL A 142 -2.40 -119.82 21.12
N ASN A 143 -1.49 -119.05 20.54
CA ASN A 143 -1.43 -118.85 19.10
C ASN A 143 -0.46 -119.88 18.51
N TYR A 144 -0.90 -120.59 17.48
CA TYR A 144 -0.12 -121.61 16.81
C TYR A 144 -0.63 -121.78 15.39
N TRP A 145 0.11 -122.47 14.54
CA TRP A 145 -0.33 -122.76 13.18
C TRP A 145 -0.97 -124.13 13.10
N PHE A 146 -2.12 -124.23 12.44
CA PHE A 146 -2.83 -125.49 12.31
C PHE A 146 -3.63 -125.53 11.01
N SER A 147 -3.77 -126.72 10.43
CA SER A 147 -4.56 -126.91 9.22
C SER A 147 -6.06 -126.82 9.52
N LYS A 148 -6.82 -126.26 8.58
CA LYS A 148 -8.29 -126.25 8.67
C LYS A 148 -8.84 -127.67 8.56
N ALA A 149 -10.08 -127.85 9.02
CA ALA A 149 -10.80 -129.10 8.92
C ALA A 149 -11.40 -129.31 7.51
N ASP A 150 -10.58 -129.11 6.48
CA ASP A 150 -10.90 -129.37 5.07
C ASP A 150 -9.86 -130.36 4.52
N PRO A 151 -10.28 -131.57 4.10
CA PRO A 151 -9.36 -132.60 3.59
C PRO A 151 -8.51 -132.17 2.39
N ASN A 152 -8.96 -131.15 1.65
CA ASN A 152 -8.24 -130.62 0.48
C ASN A 152 -7.30 -129.47 0.83
N ASP A 153 -7.32 -129.00 2.08
CA ASP A 153 -6.51 -127.90 2.56
C ASP A 153 -5.36 -128.41 3.44
N THR A 154 -4.19 -128.51 2.82
CA THR A 154 -2.95 -128.91 3.51
C THR A 154 -2.19 -127.72 4.08
N GLN A 155 -2.71 -126.50 3.91
CA GLN A 155 -2.08 -125.30 4.41
C GLN A 155 -2.40 -125.11 5.90
N GLU A 156 -1.38 -124.81 6.68
CA GLU A 156 -1.58 -124.37 8.06
C GLU A 156 -1.87 -122.86 8.11
N TYR A 157 -2.81 -122.47 8.97
CA TYR A 157 -3.19 -121.08 9.20
C TYR A 157 -2.92 -120.69 10.64
N PRO A 158 -2.66 -119.39 10.90
CA PRO A 158 -2.49 -118.91 12.25
C PRO A 158 -3.83 -119.10 12.98
N LYS A 159 -3.80 -119.91 14.03
CA LYS A 159 -4.93 -120.29 14.84
C LYS A 159 -4.71 -119.79 16.26
N ARG A 160 -5.74 -119.15 16.80
CA ARG A 160 -5.82 -118.75 18.19
C ARG A 160 -6.68 -119.74 18.91
N GLY A 161 -6.07 -120.59 19.73
CA GLY A 161 -6.76 -121.59 20.52
C GLY A 161 -6.90 -121.20 21.99
N TYR A 162 -7.93 -121.71 22.65
CA TYR A 162 -8.10 -121.66 24.10
C TYR A 162 -8.23 -123.09 24.63
N ALA A 163 -7.45 -123.40 25.65
CA ALA A 163 -7.45 -124.71 26.28
C ALA A 163 -7.76 -124.61 27.76
N LEU A 164 -8.43 -125.62 28.31
CA LEU A 164 -8.79 -125.71 29.72
C LEU A 164 -8.78 -127.18 30.19
N GLU A 165 -8.23 -127.43 31.36
CA GLU A 165 -8.18 -128.79 31.94
C GLU A 165 -9.49 -129.18 32.64
N PHE A 166 -10.05 -130.31 32.24
CA PHE A 166 -11.00 -131.08 33.02
C PHE A 166 -10.25 -131.98 34.02
N LYS A 167 -9.99 -131.42 35.20
CA LYS A 167 -9.17 -132.03 36.27
C LYS A 167 -9.57 -133.47 36.66
N PRO A 168 -10.86 -133.85 36.75
CA PRO A 168 -11.23 -135.21 37.19
C PRO A 168 -10.65 -136.34 36.36
N TRP A 169 -10.53 -136.15 35.04
CA TRP A 169 -9.94 -137.13 34.14
C TRP A 169 -8.56 -136.72 33.61
N LYS A 170 -8.05 -135.56 34.07
CA LYS A 170 -6.80 -134.97 33.59
C LYS A 170 -6.80 -134.82 32.06
N TRP A 171 -7.91 -134.34 31.50
CA TRP A 171 -8.05 -134.08 30.07
C TRP A 171 -8.00 -132.59 29.81
N VAL A 172 -7.06 -132.12 28.99
CA VAL A 172 -7.01 -130.75 28.50
C VAL A 172 -7.85 -130.65 27.24
N ILE A 173 -8.92 -129.87 27.31
CA ILE A 173 -9.84 -129.64 26.20
C ILE A 173 -9.49 -128.33 25.53
N GLY A 174 -9.26 -128.37 24.23
CA GLY A 174 -8.92 -127.22 23.42
C GLY A 174 -9.94 -126.98 22.31
N THR A 175 -10.11 -125.70 21.97
CA THR A 175 -10.72 -125.26 20.72
C THR A 175 -10.02 -124.01 20.18
N GLY A 176 -10.37 -123.50 19.01
CA GLY A 176 -9.76 -122.27 18.48
C GLY A 176 -10.29 -121.76 17.15
N ASN A 177 -10.06 -120.48 16.89
CA ASN A 177 -10.45 -119.76 15.68
C ASN A 177 -9.22 -119.44 14.81
N TYR A 178 -9.40 -119.36 13.49
CA TYR A 178 -8.32 -118.97 12.58
C TYR A 178 -8.27 -117.44 12.41
N ILE A 179 -7.10 -116.85 12.57
CA ILE A 179 -6.87 -115.39 12.56
C ILE A 179 -7.13 -114.80 11.17
N ASN A 180 -6.93 -115.57 10.09
CA ASN A 180 -7.21 -115.12 8.73
C ASN A 180 -8.70 -114.86 8.46
N ASP A 181 -9.61 -115.59 9.13
CA ASP A 181 -11.05 -115.37 8.99
C ASP A 181 -11.47 -114.02 9.61
N ILE A 182 -10.75 -113.57 10.66
CA ILE A 182 -10.93 -112.23 11.28
C ILE A 182 -10.45 -111.13 10.31
N ASN A 183 -9.28 -111.31 9.70
CA ASN A 183 -8.70 -110.32 8.79
C ASN A 183 -9.53 -110.13 7.52
N LYS A 184 -10.22 -111.17 7.03
CA LYS A 184 -11.09 -111.05 5.86
C LYS A 184 -12.27 -110.12 6.12
N VAL A 185 -12.88 -110.20 7.31
CA VAL A 185 -14.01 -109.33 7.71
C VAL A 185 -13.55 -107.86 7.83
N ILE A 186 -12.33 -107.62 8.32
CA ILE A 186 -11.76 -106.26 8.40
C ILE A 186 -11.54 -105.67 7.00
N ALA A 187 -10.99 -106.46 6.07
CA ALA A 187 -10.72 -106.02 4.70
C ALA A 187 -12.00 -105.65 3.92
N GLU A 188 -13.08 -106.41 4.10
CA GLU A 188 -14.39 -106.12 3.48
C GLU A 188 -15.00 -104.80 3.99
N ARG A 189 -14.79 -104.45 5.27
CA ARG A 189 -15.23 -103.17 5.84
C ARG A 189 -14.37 -101.99 5.37
N GLN A 190 -13.06 -102.18 5.21
CA GLN A 190 -12.14 -101.13 4.73
C GLN A 190 -12.54 -100.62 3.33
N ALA A 191 -12.88 -101.53 2.42
CA ALA A 191 -13.24 -101.16 1.06
C ALA A 191 -14.56 -100.36 0.96
N ALA A 192 -15.49 -100.57 1.90
CA ALA A 192 -16.74 -99.79 1.96
C ALA A 192 -16.51 -98.37 2.52
N ALA A 193 -15.68 -98.25 3.56
CA ALA A 193 -15.26 -96.99 4.17
C ALA A 193 -14.56 -96.05 3.17
N ASP A 194 -13.61 -96.58 2.39
CA ASP A 194 -12.89 -95.79 1.38
C ASP A 194 -13.83 -95.19 0.32
N LYS A 195 -14.89 -95.92 -0.06
CA LYS A 195 -15.86 -95.44 -1.04
C LYS A 195 -16.68 -94.26 -0.52
N GLU A 196 -17.17 -94.34 0.71
CA GLU A 196 -17.95 -93.26 1.34
C GLU A 196 -17.10 -91.99 1.54
N MET A 197 -15.82 -92.15 1.86
CA MET A 197 -14.87 -91.03 1.99
C MET A 197 -14.72 -90.25 0.68
N TRP A 198 -14.53 -90.93 -0.46
CA TRP A 198 -14.34 -90.27 -1.76
C TRP A 198 -15.58 -89.52 -2.27
N GLU A 199 -16.79 -90.02 -2.01
CA GLU A 199 -18.03 -89.33 -2.36
C GLU A 199 -18.19 -88.01 -1.58
N ASN A 200 -17.89 -88.03 -0.28
CA ASN A 200 -17.95 -86.83 0.56
C ASN A 200 -16.92 -85.76 0.19
N ILE A 201 -15.71 -86.16 -0.23
CA ILE A 201 -14.69 -85.24 -0.76
C ILE A 201 -15.19 -84.58 -2.05
N GLY A 202 -15.86 -85.33 -2.93
CA GLY A 202 -16.42 -84.81 -4.19
C GLY A 202 -17.42 -83.67 -4.00
N TYR A 203 -18.35 -83.80 -3.05
CA TYR A 203 -19.32 -82.73 -2.74
C TYR A 203 -18.66 -81.47 -2.19
N SER A 204 -17.60 -81.61 -1.39
CA SER A 204 -16.87 -80.46 -0.81
C SER A 204 -16.14 -79.62 -1.87
N VAL A 205 -15.55 -80.28 -2.88
CA VAL A 205 -14.87 -79.61 -4.00
C VAL A 205 -15.86 -78.82 -4.88
N LEU A 206 -17.01 -79.41 -5.20
CA LEU A 206 -18.07 -78.77 -5.99
C LEU A 206 -18.62 -77.50 -5.31
N GLY A 207 -18.86 -77.54 -4.00
CA GLY A 207 -19.31 -76.38 -3.23
C GLY A 207 -18.31 -75.22 -3.25
N THR A 208 -17.01 -75.53 -3.18
CA THR A 208 -15.94 -74.53 -3.20
C THR A 208 -15.84 -73.82 -4.56
N LEU A 209 -15.99 -74.56 -5.67
CA LEU A 209 -15.97 -73.99 -7.02
C LEU A 209 -17.15 -73.04 -7.28
N ALA A 210 -18.36 -73.38 -6.80
CA ALA A 210 -19.53 -72.53 -6.94
C ALA A 210 -19.37 -71.17 -6.22
N ALA A 211 -18.79 -71.17 -5.02
CA ALA A 211 -18.54 -69.95 -4.24
C ALA A 211 -17.54 -69.00 -4.93
N ILE A 212 -16.52 -69.54 -5.60
CA ILE A 212 -15.54 -68.76 -6.37
C ILE A 212 -16.21 -68.03 -7.54
N ILE A 213 -17.08 -68.71 -8.28
CA ILE A 213 -17.76 -68.14 -9.46
C ILE A 213 -18.66 -66.96 -9.06
N VAL A 214 -19.44 -67.11 -7.99
CA VAL A 214 -20.32 -66.03 -7.48
C VAL A 214 -19.51 -64.81 -7.03
N SER A 215 -18.37 -65.05 -6.37
CA SER A 215 -17.47 -63.98 -5.90
C SER A 215 -16.88 -63.16 -7.06
N ILE A 216 -16.50 -63.82 -8.17
CA ILE A 216 -16.00 -63.15 -9.37
C ILE A 216 -17.10 -62.28 -10.01
N GLY A 217 -18.32 -62.80 -10.12
CA GLY A 217 -19.45 -62.08 -10.70
C GLY A 217 -19.79 -60.78 -9.96
N LEU A 218 -19.85 -60.83 -8.62
CA LEU A 218 -20.10 -59.67 -7.77
C LEU A 218 -19.01 -58.59 -7.92
N ALA A 219 -17.74 -59.00 -7.94
CA ALA A 219 -16.63 -58.07 -8.08
C ALA A 219 -16.63 -57.34 -9.42
N LEU A 220 -16.95 -58.04 -10.52
CA LEU A 220 -17.05 -57.42 -11.84
C LEU A 220 -18.21 -56.42 -11.93
N MET A 221 -19.33 -56.71 -11.27
CA MET A 221 -20.50 -55.81 -11.24
C MET A 221 -20.20 -54.52 -10.46
N ILE A 222 -19.55 -54.63 -9.30
CA ILE A 222 -19.12 -53.47 -8.49
C ILE A 222 -18.11 -52.62 -9.27
N ASN A 223 -17.12 -53.25 -9.89
CA ASN A 223 -16.10 -52.54 -10.67
C ASN A 223 -16.69 -51.75 -11.84
N ARG A 224 -17.67 -52.32 -12.56
CA ARG A 224 -18.38 -51.63 -13.64
C ARG A 224 -19.16 -50.41 -13.15
N LYS A 225 -19.91 -50.53 -12.05
CA LYS A 225 -20.69 -49.41 -11.49
C LYS A 225 -19.80 -48.24 -11.04
N ILE A 226 -18.66 -48.53 -10.41
CA ILE A 226 -17.71 -47.50 -9.97
C ILE A 226 -17.02 -46.85 -11.18
N SER A 227 -16.50 -47.65 -12.10
CA SER A 227 -15.75 -47.14 -13.27
C SER A 227 -16.61 -46.27 -14.19
N GLN A 228 -17.89 -46.62 -14.40
CA GLN A 228 -18.79 -45.84 -15.24
C GLN A 228 -19.11 -44.46 -14.67
N LYS A 229 -19.15 -44.32 -13.33
CA LYS A 229 -19.45 -43.03 -12.68
C LYS A 229 -18.20 -42.15 -12.49
N ILE A 230 -17.02 -42.73 -12.30
CA ILE A 230 -15.76 -41.97 -12.11
C ILE A 230 -15.11 -41.55 -13.42
N ALA A 231 -15.21 -42.35 -14.50
CA ALA A 231 -14.52 -42.05 -15.76
C ALA A 231 -14.89 -40.68 -16.39
N PRO A 232 -16.16 -40.24 -16.40
CA PRO A 232 -16.52 -38.89 -16.84
C PRO A 232 -15.87 -37.81 -15.97
N MET A 233 -15.80 -38.02 -14.65
CA MET A 233 -15.17 -37.07 -13.72
C MET A 233 -13.66 -36.95 -13.96
N ALA A 234 -12.98 -38.08 -14.19
CA ALA A 234 -11.56 -38.08 -14.53
C ALA A 234 -11.30 -37.35 -15.86
N ARG A 235 -12.20 -37.48 -16.84
CA ARG A 235 -12.10 -36.76 -18.11
C ARG A 235 -12.34 -35.26 -17.94
N SER A 236 -13.37 -34.87 -17.21
CA SER A 236 -13.64 -33.46 -16.87
C SER A 236 -12.48 -32.84 -16.09
N ALA A 237 -11.90 -33.57 -15.15
CA ALA A 237 -10.70 -33.15 -14.41
C ALA A 237 -9.50 -32.93 -15.33
N SER A 238 -9.31 -33.79 -16.34
CA SER A 238 -8.26 -33.60 -17.36
C SER A 238 -8.49 -32.31 -18.17
N LEU A 239 -9.73 -32.06 -18.59
CA LEU A 239 -10.07 -30.84 -19.34
C LEU A 239 -9.82 -29.57 -18.50
N VAL A 240 -10.23 -29.58 -17.22
CA VAL A 240 -9.94 -28.49 -16.28
C VAL A 240 -8.44 -28.30 -16.08
N ALA A 241 -7.66 -29.38 -15.98
CA ALA A 241 -6.20 -29.32 -15.86
C ALA A 241 -5.49 -28.79 -17.12
N GLU A 242 -6.09 -28.98 -18.30
CA GLU A 242 -5.64 -28.42 -19.57
C GLU A 242 -6.01 -26.93 -19.72
N GLY A 243 -6.87 -26.41 -18.84
CA GLY A 243 -7.34 -25.03 -18.83
C GLY A 243 -8.76 -24.85 -19.37
N ASN A 244 -9.44 -25.90 -19.82
CA ASN A 244 -10.83 -25.79 -20.25
C ASN A 244 -11.79 -25.86 -19.05
N LEU A 245 -12.27 -24.69 -18.63
CA LEU A 245 -13.30 -24.52 -17.60
C LEU A 245 -14.72 -24.41 -18.21
N ASP A 246 -14.86 -24.19 -19.52
CA ASP A 246 -16.13 -24.28 -20.26
C ASP A 246 -16.51 -25.75 -20.56
N ILE A 247 -16.69 -26.51 -19.48
CA ILE A 247 -17.15 -27.89 -19.54
C ILE A 247 -18.56 -28.02 -18.95
N PRO A 248 -19.41 -28.90 -19.51
CA PRO A 248 -20.73 -29.15 -18.95
C PRO A 248 -20.60 -29.77 -17.55
N GLU A 249 -21.50 -29.39 -16.65
CA GLU A 249 -21.53 -29.92 -15.30
C GLU A 249 -21.69 -31.45 -15.31
N ILE A 250 -20.98 -32.09 -14.38
CA ILE A 250 -21.08 -33.54 -14.20
C ILE A 250 -22.45 -33.84 -13.59
N GLN A 251 -23.24 -34.68 -14.27
CA GLN A 251 -24.55 -35.08 -13.76
C GLN A 251 -24.40 -36.00 -12.54
N VAL A 252 -24.77 -35.49 -11.36
CA VAL A 252 -24.78 -36.23 -10.10
C VAL A 252 -26.05 -37.08 -10.02
N THR A 253 -25.91 -38.39 -10.24
CA THR A 253 -27.03 -39.36 -10.25
C THR A 253 -26.98 -40.35 -9.08
N SER A 254 -26.07 -40.13 -8.13
CA SER A 254 -25.81 -41.01 -6.98
C SER A 254 -25.89 -40.20 -5.69
N ASP A 255 -26.39 -40.80 -4.62
CA ASP A 255 -26.45 -40.20 -3.27
C ASP A 255 -25.39 -40.82 -2.34
N ASP A 256 -24.27 -41.28 -2.91
CA ASP A 256 -23.13 -41.88 -2.23
C ASP A 256 -21.87 -40.99 -2.35
N ASP A 257 -20.74 -41.48 -1.86
CA ASP A 257 -19.45 -40.75 -1.89
C ASP A 257 -19.05 -40.30 -3.31
N ILE A 258 -19.48 -41.03 -4.35
CA ILE A 258 -19.21 -40.65 -5.74
C ILE A 258 -20.08 -39.46 -6.17
N GLY A 259 -21.33 -39.41 -5.68
CA GLY A 259 -22.20 -38.26 -5.87
C GLY A 259 -21.67 -37.00 -5.18
N LEU A 260 -21.20 -37.14 -3.94
CA LEU A 260 -20.56 -36.05 -3.20
C LEU A 260 -19.31 -35.53 -3.93
N LEU A 261 -18.47 -36.42 -4.45
CA LEU A 261 -17.30 -36.06 -5.25
C LEU A 261 -17.71 -35.29 -6.52
N GLY A 262 -18.81 -35.71 -7.17
CA GLY A 262 -19.34 -35.04 -8.38
C GLY A 262 -19.75 -33.61 -8.10
N LYS A 263 -20.48 -33.40 -7.00
CA LYS A 263 -20.90 -32.07 -6.54
C LYS A 263 -19.69 -31.20 -6.20
N ALA A 264 -18.74 -31.72 -5.40
CA ALA A 264 -17.54 -30.98 -5.02
C ALA A 264 -16.67 -30.60 -6.24
N PHE A 265 -16.62 -31.45 -7.28
CA PHE A 265 -15.92 -31.16 -8.52
C PHE A 265 -16.59 -30.02 -9.31
N ASN A 266 -17.93 -30.02 -9.42
CA ASN A 266 -18.67 -28.93 -10.06
C ASN A 266 -18.46 -27.61 -9.30
N ASP A 267 -18.57 -27.62 -7.97
CA ASP A 267 -18.33 -26.44 -7.13
C ASP A 267 -16.89 -25.90 -7.32
N MET A 268 -15.88 -26.78 -7.36
CA MET A 268 -14.49 -26.40 -7.64
C MET A 268 -14.35 -25.75 -9.02
N THR A 269 -14.95 -26.33 -10.06
CA THR A 269 -14.87 -25.82 -11.44
C THR A 269 -15.55 -24.45 -11.56
N ASN A 270 -16.72 -24.28 -10.94
CA ASN A 270 -17.43 -23.00 -10.91
C ASN A 270 -16.64 -21.92 -10.17
N HIS A 271 -16.07 -22.22 -9.00
CA HIS A 271 -15.19 -21.26 -8.30
C HIS A 271 -13.93 -20.90 -9.10
N LEU A 272 -13.33 -21.86 -9.84
CA LEU A 272 -12.20 -21.57 -10.72
C LEU A 272 -12.62 -20.66 -11.88
N ARG A 273 -13.79 -20.89 -12.50
CA ARG A 273 -14.37 -20.02 -13.53
C ARG A 273 -14.54 -18.60 -13.00
N GLU A 274 -15.21 -18.44 -11.86
CA GLU A 274 -15.43 -17.13 -11.23
C GLU A 274 -14.11 -16.41 -10.88
N LEU A 275 -13.11 -17.15 -10.39
CA LEU A 275 -11.78 -16.59 -10.12
C LEU A 275 -11.09 -16.10 -11.39
N VAL A 276 -11.09 -16.89 -12.47
CA VAL A 276 -10.48 -16.49 -13.75
C VAL A 276 -11.19 -15.27 -14.33
N GLU A 277 -12.52 -15.22 -14.33
CA GLU A 277 -13.29 -14.06 -14.78
C GLU A 277 -12.97 -12.81 -13.96
N LYS A 278 -12.98 -12.92 -12.63
CA LYS A 278 -12.73 -11.79 -11.74
C LYS A 278 -11.30 -11.27 -11.85
N VAL A 279 -10.30 -12.15 -11.99
CA VAL A 279 -8.91 -11.75 -12.21
C VAL A 279 -8.75 -11.12 -13.60
N SER A 280 -9.42 -11.65 -14.63
CA SER A 280 -9.41 -11.07 -15.98
C SER A 280 -10.00 -9.66 -15.99
N GLN A 281 -11.17 -9.45 -15.38
CA GLN A 281 -11.79 -8.14 -15.24
C GLN A 281 -10.91 -7.17 -14.45
N SER A 282 -10.35 -7.63 -13.31
CA SER A 282 -9.46 -6.82 -12.47
C SER A 282 -8.19 -6.43 -13.21
N SER A 283 -7.58 -7.34 -13.98
CA SER A 283 -6.42 -7.05 -14.82
C SER A 283 -6.76 -6.02 -15.90
N GLY A 284 -7.92 -6.11 -16.53
CA GLY A 284 -8.40 -5.11 -17.49
C GLY A 284 -8.54 -3.72 -16.87
N LEU A 285 -9.12 -3.65 -15.66
CA LEU A 285 -9.24 -2.40 -14.92
C LEU A 285 -7.87 -1.82 -14.56
N VAL A 286 -6.96 -2.62 -14.01
CA VAL A 286 -5.59 -2.18 -13.67
C VAL A 286 -4.87 -1.66 -14.93
N ALA A 287 -4.98 -2.35 -16.06
CA ALA A 287 -4.37 -1.91 -17.32
C ALA A 287 -4.92 -0.54 -17.76
N SER A 288 -6.24 -0.35 -17.72
CA SER A 288 -6.90 0.92 -18.09
C SER A 288 -6.53 2.05 -17.14
N THR A 289 -6.62 1.84 -15.82
CA THR A 289 -6.28 2.86 -14.82
C THR A 289 -4.79 3.21 -14.86
N SER A 290 -3.92 2.25 -15.18
CA SER A 290 -2.49 2.53 -15.37
C SER A 290 -2.22 3.38 -16.61
N GLN A 291 -2.98 3.20 -17.69
CA GLN A 291 -2.90 4.07 -18.87
C GLN A 291 -3.39 5.49 -18.55
N GLU A 292 -4.50 5.62 -17.82
CA GLU A 292 -4.99 6.91 -17.33
C GLU A 292 -3.95 7.60 -16.41
N LEU A 293 -3.30 6.86 -15.52
CA LEU A 293 -2.27 7.39 -14.63
C LEU A 293 -1.03 7.84 -15.41
N THR A 294 -0.65 7.11 -16.47
CA THR A 294 0.43 7.52 -17.39
C THR A 294 0.08 8.83 -18.09
N ALA A 295 -1.13 8.96 -18.63
CA ALA A 295 -1.58 10.20 -19.27
C ALA A 295 -1.65 11.37 -18.27
N GLY A 296 -2.12 11.13 -17.05
CA GLY A 296 -2.14 12.12 -15.97
C GLY A 296 -0.74 12.56 -15.53
N ALA A 297 0.22 11.63 -15.53
CA ALA A 297 1.63 11.93 -15.30
C ALA A 297 2.21 12.79 -16.42
N GLU A 298 1.97 12.47 -17.70
CA GLU A 298 2.40 13.29 -18.84
C GLU A 298 1.83 14.73 -18.78
N GLN A 299 0.54 14.87 -18.45
CA GLN A 299 -0.07 16.19 -18.25
C GLN A 299 0.54 16.94 -17.06
N SER A 300 0.82 16.24 -15.97
CA SER A 300 1.49 16.84 -14.80
C SER A 300 2.92 17.28 -15.14
N ALA A 301 3.65 16.51 -15.94
CA ALA A 301 4.99 16.87 -16.40
C ALA A 301 4.96 18.15 -17.25
N GLN A 302 3.97 18.27 -18.14
CA GLN A 302 3.76 19.48 -18.92
C GLN A 302 3.46 20.69 -18.01
N ALA A 303 2.60 20.52 -16.99
CA ALA A 303 2.30 21.58 -16.03
C ALA A 303 3.54 22.00 -15.23
N SER A 304 4.36 21.04 -14.76
CA SER A 304 5.62 21.33 -14.07
C SER A 304 6.60 22.11 -14.96
N ASN A 305 6.71 21.76 -16.25
CA ASN A 305 7.53 22.53 -17.19
C ASN A 305 7.02 23.98 -17.40
N GLN A 306 5.70 24.18 -17.40
CA GLN A 306 5.11 25.52 -17.46
C GLN A 306 5.41 26.31 -16.18
N ILE A 307 5.31 25.67 -15.01
CA ILE A 307 5.67 26.29 -13.72
C ILE A 307 7.15 26.68 -13.72
N ALA A 308 8.05 25.80 -14.16
CA ALA A 308 9.48 26.10 -14.24
C ALA A 308 9.76 27.32 -15.15
N SER A 309 9.10 27.39 -16.31
CA SER A 309 9.22 28.52 -17.22
C SER A 309 8.71 29.83 -16.58
N ALA A 310 7.55 29.79 -15.95
CA ALA A 310 6.97 30.96 -15.25
C ALA A 310 7.86 31.43 -14.10
N ILE A 311 8.45 30.51 -13.34
CA ILE A 311 9.38 30.82 -12.25
C ILE A 311 10.68 31.43 -12.76
N SER A 312 11.18 30.99 -13.92
CA SER A 312 12.31 31.65 -14.57
C SER A 312 11.98 33.10 -14.96
N GLU A 313 10.77 33.36 -15.46
CA GLU A 313 10.33 34.73 -15.77
C GLU A 313 10.19 35.59 -14.50
N VAL A 314 9.65 35.02 -13.42
CA VAL A 314 9.57 35.71 -12.11
C VAL A 314 10.96 36.05 -11.58
N SER A 315 11.93 35.14 -11.69
CA SER A 315 13.33 35.37 -11.30
C SER A 315 13.94 36.56 -12.07
N LEU A 316 13.82 36.55 -13.41
CA LEU A 316 14.30 37.64 -14.25
C LEU A 316 13.59 38.97 -13.95
N GLY A 317 12.29 38.90 -13.63
CA GLY A 317 11.49 40.04 -13.19
C GLY A 317 12.02 40.65 -11.89
N ALA A 318 12.35 39.81 -10.91
CA ALA A 318 12.90 40.22 -9.61
C ALA A 318 14.30 40.84 -9.76
N GLU A 319 15.18 40.27 -10.59
CA GLU A 319 16.49 40.86 -10.90
C GLU A 319 16.37 42.24 -11.55
N LYS A 320 15.46 42.37 -12.52
CA LYS A 320 15.18 43.66 -13.16
C LYS A 320 14.62 44.67 -12.16
N GLN A 321 13.76 44.23 -11.24
CA GLN A 321 13.21 45.07 -10.20
C GLN A 321 14.31 45.62 -9.28
N LEU A 322 15.24 44.78 -8.82
CA LEU A 322 16.39 45.21 -8.01
C LEU A 322 17.20 46.30 -8.73
N SER A 323 17.50 46.12 -10.02
CA SER A 323 18.23 47.13 -10.80
C SER A 323 17.47 48.46 -10.94
N VAL A 324 16.14 48.42 -11.10
CA VAL A 324 15.31 49.64 -11.14
C VAL A 324 15.28 50.33 -9.77
N VAL A 325 15.23 49.56 -8.69
CA VAL A 325 15.25 50.09 -7.32
C VAL A 325 16.57 50.80 -7.04
N GLU A 326 17.72 50.21 -7.38
CA GLU A 326 19.03 50.84 -7.25
C GLU A 326 19.11 52.19 -8.00
N ASN A 327 18.65 52.21 -9.26
CA ASN A 327 18.60 53.45 -10.05
C ASN A 327 17.68 54.50 -9.39
N THR A 328 16.53 54.07 -8.87
CA THR A 328 15.58 54.97 -8.19
C THR A 328 16.20 55.54 -6.92
N THR A 329 16.93 54.73 -6.14
CA THR A 329 17.69 55.21 -4.97
C THR A 329 18.69 56.28 -5.36
N GLN A 330 19.40 56.12 -6.48
CA GLN A 330 20.35 57.12 -6.95
C GLN A 330 19.65 58.43 -7.35
N VAL A 331 18.50 58.35 -8.02
CA VAL A 331 17.68 59.53 -8.37
C VAL A 331 17.20 60.26 -7.12
N VAL A 332 16.73 59.55 -6.09
CA VAL A 332 16.30 60.15 -4.82
C VAL A 332 17.47 60.83 -4.11
N LYS A 333 18.65 60.20 -4.06
CA LYS A 333 19.85 60.84 -3.50
C LYS A 333 20.21 62.12 -4.25
N GLN A 334 20.11 62.12 -5.57
CA GLN A 334 20.37 63.32 -6.37
C GLN A 334 19.32 64.40 -6.17
N MET A 335 18.06 64.02 -5.95
CA MET A 335 16.97 64.93 -5.58
C MET A 335 17.26 65.61 -4.23
N LEU A 336 17.71 64.87 -3.21
CA LEU A 336 18.11 65.43 -1.91
C LEU A 336 19.26 66.44 -2.02
N VAL A 337 20.26 66.16 -2.88
CA VAL A 337 21.33 67.12 -3.19
C VAL A 337 20.76 68.38 -3.85
N GLY A 338 19.87 68.23 -4.83
CA GLY A 338 19.19 69.35 -5.48
C GLY A 338 18.38 70.20 -4.50
N ILE A 339 17.63 69.57 -3.60
CA ILE A 339 16.89 70.23 -2.51
C ILE A 339 17.82 71.09 -1.66
N SER A 340 18.96 70.55 -1.23
CA SER A 340 19.95 71.31 -0.45
C SER A 340 20.44 72.55 -1.22
N GLN A 341 20.67 72.41 -2.52
CA GLN A 341 21.17 73.50 -3.35
C GLN A 341 20.12 74.60 -3.57
N ILE A 342 18.83 74.23 -3.67
CA ILE A 342 17.74 75.21 -3.75
C ILE A 342 17.56 75.93 -2.41
N LEU A 343 17.72 75.25 -1.26
CA LEU A 343 17.71 75.89 0.07
C LEU A 343 18.80 76.95 0.19
N ASP A 344 20.04 76.61 -0.19
CA ASP A 344 21.16 77.55 -0.18
C ASP A 344 20.90 78.75 -1.10
N SER A 345 20.39 78.50 -2.30
CA SER A 345 20.03 79.55 -3.26
C SER A 345 18.93 80.47 -2.72
N SER A 346 17.89 79.88 -2.10
CA SER A 346 16.79 80.62 -1.48
C SER A 346 17.29 81.51 -0.35
N LYS A 347 18.24 81.04 0.45
CA LYS A 347 18.89 81.83 1.50
C LYS A 347 19.66 83.02 0.94
N VAL A 348 20.40 82.83 -0.16
CA VAL A 348 21.11 83.92 -0.85
C VAL A 348 20.14 84.95 -1.41
N VAL A 349 19.03 84.52 -2.02
CA VAL A 349 17.98 85.43 -2.52
C VAL A 349 17.35 86.21 -1.37
N ALA A 350 17.06 85.56 -0.23
CA ALA A 350 16.53 86.24 0.95
C ALA A 350 17.48 87.33 1.47
N ASP A 351 18.77 87.01 1.69
CA ASP A 351 19.78 87.97 2.17
C ASP A 351 19.97 89.15 1.20
N THR A 352 20.01 88.87 -0.10
CA THR A 352 20.12 89.92 -1.13
C THR A 352 18.88 90.79 -1.19
N SER A 353 17.69 90.20 -1.02
CA SER A 353 16.43 90.95 -0.97
C SER A 353 16.35 91.83 0.27
N GLU A 354 16.79 91.36 1.44
CA GLU A 354 16.85 92.20 2.65
C GLU A 354 17.78 93.40 2.46
N LYS A 355 18.95 93.21 1.84
CA LYS A 355 19.86 94.30 1.48
C LYS A 355 19.24 95.29 0.50
N ALA A 356 18.49 94.81 -0.49
CA ALA A 356 17.77 95.65 -1.44
C ALA A 356 16.65 96.47 -0.76
N ALA A 357 15.89 95.87 0.16
CA ALA A 357 14.88 96.58 0.96
C ALA A 357 15.52 97.68 1.80
N ALA A 358 16.63 97.37 2.49
CA ALA A 358 17.36 98.35 3.28
C ALA A 358 17.83 99.54 2.42
N SER A 359 18.38 99.25 1.23
CA SER A 359 18.82 100.28 0.27
C SER A 359 17.66 101.13 -0.26
N ALA A 360 16.50 100.52 -0.52
CA ALA A 360 15.30 101.25 -0.96
C ALA A 360 14.75 102.16 0.15
N ILE A 361 14.76 101.70 1.40
CA ILE A 361 14.38 102.51 2.57
C ILE A 361 15.34 103.69 2.76
N GLU A 362 16.65 103.45 2.61
CA GLU A 362 17.64 104.53 2.67
C GLU A 362 17.48 105.53 1.52
N GLY A 363 17.22 105.05 0.31
CA GLY A 363 16.89 105.88 -0.86
C GLY A 363 15.64 106.74 -0.64
N SER A 364 14.57 106.15 -0.10
CA SER A 364 13.34 106.89 0.26
C SER A 364 13.63 107.99 1.30
N LYS A 365 14.42 107.71 2.35
CA LYS A 365 14.84 108.73 3.32
C LYS A 365 15.68 109.85 2.70
N ALA A 366 16.53 109.54 1.73
CA ALA A 366 17.32 110.54 1.01
C ALA A 366 16.43 111.44 0.14
N ILE A 367 15.41 110.85 -0.49
CA ILE A 367 14.40 111.59 -1.26
C ILE A 367 13.54 112.48 -0.35
N ASP A 368 13.11 111.99 0.82
CA ASP A 368 12.37 112.82 1.79
C ASP A 368 13.16 114.08 2.18
N LYS A 369 14.46 113.93 2.47
CA LYS A 369 15.34 115.08 2.74
C LYS A 369 15.48 116.02 1.54
N THR A 370 15.52 115.47 0.33
CA THR A 370 15.61 116.26 -0.90
C THR A 370 14.31 117.03 -1.15
N MET A 371 13.16 116.43 -0.82
CA MET A 371 11.85 117.08 -0.87
C MET A 371 11.79 118.27 0.09
N ASP A 372 12.21 118.07 1.34
CA ASP A 372 12.29 119.17 2.33
C ASP A 372 13.18 120.32 1.84
N GLN A 373 14.31 119.98 1.20
CA GLN A 373 15.21 120.98 0.62
C GLN A 373 14.58 121.71 -0.57
N MET A 374 13.85 121.02 -1.45
CA MET A 374 13.13 121.65 -2.58
C MET A 374 12.04 122.60 -2.08
N ASN A 375 11.28 122.23 -1.05
CA ASN A 375 10.30 123.11 -0.41
C ASN A 375 10.96 124.37 0.18
N SER A 376 12.15 124.23 0.75
CA SER A 376 12.93 125.35 1.29
C SER A 376 13.46 126.27 0.17
N ILE A 377 13.93 125.69 -0.94
CA ILE A 377 14.34 126.43 -2.14
C ILE A 377 13.15 127.17 -2.74
N GLU A 378 11.99 126.53 -2.89
CA GLU A 378 10.76 127.15 -3.39
C GLU A 378 10.39 128.38 -2.57
N LYS A 379 10.40 128.25 -1.23
CA LYS A 379 10.13 129.37 -0.32
C LYS A 379 11.14 130.51 -0.50
N THR A 380 12.41 130.20 -0.69
CA THR A 380 13.49 131.18 -0.86
C THR A 380 13.39 131.91 -2.20
N VAL A 381 13.11 131.19 -3.29
CA VAL A 381 12.93 131.76 -4.63
C VAL A 381 11.68 132.63 -4.66
N ASN A 382 10.55 132.18 -4.11
CA ASN A 382 9.33 132.98 -4.02
C ASN A 382 9.52 134.25 -3.17
N SER A 383 10.24 134.16 -2.04
CA SER A 383 10.60 135.35 -1.25
C SER A 383 11.50 136.31 -2.02
N SER A 384 12.43 135.79 -2.83
CA SER A 384 13.32 136.61 -3.65
C SER A 384 12.55 137.30 -4.78
N ALA A 385 11.62 136.59 -5.42
CA ALA A 385 10.72 137.16 -6.42
C ALA A 385 9.92 138.34 -5.85
N GLN A 386 9.36 138.21 -4.64
CA GLN A 386 8.64 139.30 -3.98
C GLN A 386 9.50 140.53 -3.70
N VAL A 387 10.76 140.35 -3.29
CA VAL A 387 11.70 141.47 -3.06
C VAL A 387 12.03 142.19 -4.36
N ILE A 388 12.28 141.44 -5.44
CA ILE A 388 12.58 142.00 -6.76
C ILE A 388 11.35 142.71 -7.35
N ASP A 389 10.15 142.16 -7.20
CA ASP A 389 8.91 142.84 -7.60
C ASP A 389 8.74 144.17 -6.84
N SER A 390 9.00 144.18 -5.53
CA SER A 390 8.98 145.41 -4.74
C SER A 390 10.03 146.42 -5.18
N LEU A 391 11.23 145.97 -5.58
CA LEU A 391 12.25 146.84 -6.17
C LEU A 391 11.81 147.43 -7.51
N GLY A 392 11.07 146.66 -8.31
CA GLY A 392 10.48 147.12 -9.57
C GLY A 392 9.49 148.26 -9.36
N GLU A 393 8.56 148.11 -8.41
CA GLU A 393 7.62 149.17 -8.04
C GLU A 393 8.33 150.41 -7.48
N ARG A 394 9.30 150.24 -6.57
CA ARG A 394 10.10 151.37 -6.04
C ARG A 394 10.87 152.10 -7.14
N SER A 395 11.41 151.38 -8.13
CA SER A 395 12.12 151.99 -9.27
C SER A 395 11.17 152.78 -10.17
N LYS A 396 9.90 152.37 -10.27
CA LYS A 396 8.86 153.12 -10.98
C LYS A 396 8.46 154.39 -10.22
N GLU A 397 8.32 154.31 -8.90
CA GLU A 397 8.09 155.49 -8.05
C GLU A 397 9.24 156.51 -8.18
N ILE A 398 10.50 156.05 -8.14
CA ILE A 398 11.67 156.93 -8.31
C ILE A 398 11.64 157.59 -9.69
N SER A 399 11.31 156.87 -10.77
CA SER A 399 11.18 157.44 -12.11
C SER A 399 10.19 158.61 -12.14
N GLN A 400 9.03 158.48 -11.49
CA GLN A 400 8.02 159.55 -11.41
C GLN A 400 8.52 160.78 -10.64
N ILE A 401 9.31 160.56 -9.58
CA ILE A 401 9.95 161.64 -8.83
C ILE A 401 10.96 162.38 -9.71
N ILE A 402 11.77 161.65 -10.49
CA ILE A 402 12.75 162.24 -11.40
C ILE A 402 12.07 163.03 -12.52
N ASP A 403 10.99 162.53 -13.12
CA ASP A 403 10.19 163.28 -14.09
C ASP A 403 9.66 164.60 -13.50
N THR A 404 9.22 164.56 -12.23
CA THR A 404 8.78 165.76 -11.50
C THR A 404 9.93 166.74 -11.27
N ILE A 405 11.10 166.26 -10.87
CA ILE A 405 12.30 167.09 -10.66
C ILE A 405 12.74 167.74 -11.98
N SER A 406 12.75 166.98 -13.08
CA SER A 406 13.04 167.49 -14.41
C SER A 406 12.06 168.60 -14.80
N GLY A 407 10.76 168.41 -14.57
CA GLY A 407 9.74 169.43 -14.80
C GLY A 407 9.93 170.69 -13.94
N ILE A 408 10.31 170.54 -12.65
CA ILE A 408 10.64 171.67 -11.77
C ILE A 408 11.89 172.40 -12.26
N ALA A 409 12.93 171.68 -12.68
CA ALA A 409 14.16 172.25 -13.21
C ALA A 409 13.88 173.06 -14.50
N GLU A 410 13.06 172.54 -15.42
CA GLU A 410 12.65 173.25 -16.63
C GLU A 410 11.81 174.50 -16.33
N GLN A 411 10.85 174.41 -15.40
CA GLN A 411 10.09 175.58 -14.94
C GLN A 411 10.99 176.62 -14.28
N THR A 412 11.96 176.19 -13.46
CA THR A 412 12.92 177.06 -12.79
C THR A 412 13.84 177.74 -13.80
N ASN A 413 14.28 177.01 -14.83
CA ASN A 413 15.06 177.55 -15.94
C ASN A 413 14.28 178.64 -16.70
N LEU A 414 13.00 178.39 -16.99
CA LEU A 414 12.10 179.37 -17.63
C LEU A 414 11.85 180.61 -16.75
N LEU A 415 11.62 180.42 -15.44
CA LEU A 415 11.46 181.51 -14.48
C LEU A 415 12.74 182.35 -14.36
N ALA A 416 13.89 181.69 -14.29
CA ALA A 416 15.20 182.34 -14.23
C ALA A 416 15.53 183.08 -15.52
N LEU A 417 15.19 182.51 -16.69
CA LEU A 417 15.33 183.19 -17.98
C LEU A 417 14.45 184.43 -18.06
N ASN A 418 13.18 184.35 -17.65
CA ASN A 418 12.28 185.49 -17.60
C ASN A 418 12.79 186.57 -16.64
N ALA A 419 13.32 186.18 -15.48
CA ALA A 419 13.93 187.10 -14.52
C ALA A 419 15.22 187.75 -15.06
N ALA A 420 16.06 187.00 -15.78
CA ALA A 420 17.27 187.53 -16.42
C ALA A 420 16.92 188.53 -17.53
N ILE A 421 15.88 188.26 -18.32
CA ILE A 421 15.36 189.19 -19.35
C ILE A 421 14.87 190.50 -18.71
N GLU A 422 14.05 190.42 -17.66
CA GLU A 422 13.49 191.62 -17.03
C GLU A 422 14.56 192.41 -16.24
N ALA A 423 15.55 191.71 -15.67
CA ALA A 423 16.73 192.34 -15.06
C ALA A 423 17.62 193.06 -16.08
N ALA A 424 17.80 192.50 -17.28
CA ALA A 424 18.47 193.18 -18.40
C ALA A 424 17.69 194.41 -18.88
N ARG A 425 16.36 194.37 -18.80
CA ARG A 425 15.45 195.47 -19.17
C ARG A 425 15.50 196.66 -18.21
N ALA A 426 15.79 196.42 -16.92
CA ALA A 426 15.95 197.45 -15.89
C ALA A 426 17.32 198.18 -15.94
N GLY A 427 18.21 197.83 -16.87
CA GLY A 427 19.50 198.50 -17.08
C GLY A 427 20.45 198.40 -15.88
N GLU A 428 21.20 199.46 -15.59
CA GLU A 428 22.24 199.48 -14.53
C GLU A 428 21.69 199.13 -13.12
N GLN A 429 20.40 199.38 -12.84
CA GLN A 429 19.76 199.06 -11.55
C GLN A 429 19.42 197.56 -11.40
N GLY A 430 19.30 196.82 -12.51
CA GLY A 430 18.97 195.38 -12.55
C GLY A 430 20.18 194.45 -12.59
N ARG A 431 21.39 195.01 -12.68
CA ARG A 431 22.63 194.27 -12.96
C ARG A 431 22.97 193.20 -11.91
N GLY A 432 22.72 193.46 -10.62
CA GLY A 432 22.89 192.48 -9.55
C GLY A 432 21.85 191.35 -9.59
N PHE A 433 20.60 191.66 -9.98
CA PHE A 433 19.54 190.65 -10.17
C PHE A 433 19.78 189.77 -11.40
N ALA A 434 20.31 190.33 -12.49
CA ALA A 434 20.65 189.58 -13.70
C ALA A 434 21.69 188.48 -13.43
N VAL A 435 22.72 188.78 -12.61
CA VAL A 435 23.74 187.79 -12.21
C VAL A 435 23.12 186.64 -11.40
N VAL A 436 22.23 186.95 -10.45
CA VAL A 436 21.53 185.92 -9.66
C VAL A 436 20.60 185.09 -10.54
N ALA A 437 19.86 185.72 -11.46
CA ALA A 437 18.97 185.02 -12.37
C ALA A 437 19.73 184.08 -13.33
N ASP A 438 20.87 184.51 -13.87
CA ASP A 438 21.74 183.65 -14.69
C ASP A 438 22.35 182.49 -13.88
N GLU A 439 22.69 182.71 -12.60
CA GLU A 439 23.20 181.64 -11.73
C GLU A 439 22.11 180.62 -11.39
N VAL A 440 20.88 181.07 -11.12
CA VAL A 440 19.71 180.18 -10.93
C VAL A 440 19.38 179.43 -12.23
N ARG A 441 19.51 180.07 -13.39
CA ARG A 441 19.34 179.45 -14.71
C ARG A 441 20.34 178.32 -14.92
N LYS A 442 21.63 178.56 -14.63
CA LYS A 442 22.68 177.53 -14.68
C LYS A 442 22.43 176.39 -13.70
N LEU A 443 22.02 176.68 -12.47
CA LEU A 443 21.68 175.64 -11.48
C LEU A 443 20.48 174.80 -11.92
N ALA A 444 19.50 175.41 -12.59
CA ALA A 444 18.34 174.73 -13.15
C ALA A 444 18.73 173.84 -14.35
N GLU A 445 19.58 174.33 -15.27
CA GLU A 445 20.15 173.51 -16.35
C GLU A 445 20.95 172.32 -15.80
N GLN A 446 21.81 172.55 -14.80
CA GLN A 446 22.57 171.48 -14.13
C GLN A 446 21.66 170.48 -13.41
N SER A 447 20.57 170.94 -12.79
CA SER A 447 19.58 170.06 -12.16
C SER A 447 18.81 169.22 -13.18
N SER A 448 18.50 169.80 -14.34
CA SER A 448 17.88 169.08 -15.46
C SER A 448 18.81 168.02 -16.04
N GLU A 449 20.08 168.36 -16.26
CA GLU A 449 21.09 167.41 -16.76
C GLU A 449 21.33 166.27 -15.76
N ALA A 450 21.41 166.58 -14.46
CA ALA A 450 21.52 165.56 -13.41
C ALA A 450 20.26 164.67 -13.33
N ALA A 451 19.06 165.25 -13.47
CA ALA A 451 17.81 164.49 -13.51
C ALA A 451 17.75 163.56 -14.73
N GLU A 452 18.22 164.00 -15.89
CA GLU A 452 18.32 163.17 -17.11
C GLU A 452 19.27 161.99 -16.92
N GLN A 453 20.45 162.22 -16.32
CA GLN A 453 21.40 161.15 -15.99
C GLN A 453 20.82 160.13 -14.99
N ILE A 454 20.11 160.59 -13.95
CA ILE A 454 19.44 159.69 -13.00
C ILE A 454 18.30 158.94 -13.69
N SER A 455 17.53 159.59 -14.57
CA SER A 455 16.46 158.94 -15.34
C SER A 455 17.01 157.80 -16.21
N ALA A 456 18.15 158.02 -16.87
CA ALA A 456 18.83 156.97 -17.63
C ALA A 456 19.25 155.79 -16.73
N LEU A 457 19.84 156.05 -15.56
CA LEU A 457 20.20 155.01 -14.58
C LEU A 457 18.98 154.25 -14.05
N ILE A 458 17.87 154.94 -13.76
CA ILE A 458 16.62 154.32 -13.31
C ILE A 458 16.01 153.46 -14.41
N THR A 459 16.09 153.90 -15.67
CA THR A 459 15.66 153.10 -16.83
C THR A 459 16.49 151.81 -16.94
N GLU A 460 17.80 151.88 -16.75
CA GLU A 460 18.66 150.68 -16.70
C GLU A 460 18.31 149.76 -15.52
N ILE A 461 18.11 150.31 -14.31
CA ILE A 461 17.69 149.53 -13.13
C ILE A 461 16.34 148.85 -13.35
N GLN A 462 15.36 149.54 -13.95
CA GLN A 462 14.07 148.95 -14.29
C GLN A 462 14.23 147.79 -15.29
N LYS A 463 15.07 147.97 -16.32
CA LYS A 463 15.37 146.93 -17.30
C LYS A 463 16.02 145.70 -16.64
N ASP A 464 16.99 145.91 -15.76
CA ASP A 464 17.67 144.82 -15.06
C ASP A 464 16.75 144.15 -14.02
N THR A 465 15.86 144.92 -13.38
CA THR A 465 14.83 144.38 -12.49
C THR A 465 13.84 143.51 -13.26
N GLN A 466 13.38 143.93 -14.45
CA GLN A 466 12.52 143.09 -15.30
C GLN A 466 13.20 141.78 -15.72
N LYS A 467 14.50 141.81 -16.05
CA LYS A 467 15.27 140.58 -16.30
C LYS A 467 15.34 139.70 -15.06
N ALA A 468 15.52 140.29 -13.87
CA ALA A 468 15.54 139.54 -12.61
C ALA A 468 14.17 138.89 -12.30
N ILE A 469 13.05 139.59 -12.56
CA ILE A 469 11.69 139.03 -12.44
C ILE A 469 11.52 137.83 -13.38
N ALA A 470 11.90 137.97 -14.65
CA ALA A 470 11.82 136.88 -15.61
C ALA A 470 12.68 135.67 -15.19
N ALA A 471 13.88 135.92 -14.66
CA ALA A 471 14.74 134.87 -14.11
C ALA A 471 14.14 134.19 -12.87
N MET A 472 13.49 134.95 -11.98
CA MET A 472 12.82 134.41 -10.79
C MET A 472 11.60 133.56 -11.17
N ASN A 473 10.77 134.01 -12.11
CA ASN A 473 9.63 133.22 -12.61
C ASN A 473 10.09 131.90 -13.24
N LYS A 474 11.20 131.94 -14.01
CA LYS A 474 11.82 130.71 -14.51
C LYS A 474 12.33 129.84 -13.36
N GLY A 475 12.99 130.43 -12.37
CA GLY A 475 13.46 129.71 -11.17
C GLY A 475 12.34 129.00 -10.42
N THR A 476 11.21 129.66 -10.18
CA THR A 476 10.02 129.06 -9.55
C THR A 476 9.49 127.89 -10.37
N HIS A 477 9.45 128.02 -11.70
CA HIS A 477 9.01 126.93 -12.58
C HIS A 477 9.96 125.72 -12.53
N GLU A 478 11.28 125.95 -12.58
CA GLU A 478 12.29 124.88 -12.49
C GLU A 478 12.25 124.15 -11.13
N VAL A 479 11.99 124.87 -10.03
CA VAL A 479 11.81 124.25 -8.71
C VAL A 479 10.54 123.40 -8.67
N SER A 480 9.43 123.88 -9.24
CA SER A 480 8.19 123.10 -9.33
C SER A 480 8.38 121.79 -10.11
N LEU A 481 9.08 121.84 -11.25
CA LEU A 481 9.46 120.63 -12.01
C LEU A 481 10.38 119.72 -11.19
N GLY A 482 11.36 120.29 -10.46
CA GLY A 482 12.23 119.54 -9.56
C GLY A 482 11.45 118.76 -8.49
N THR A 483 10.47 119.40 -7.86
CA THR A 483 9.57 118.78 -6.87
C THR A 483 8.77 117.62 -7.46
N GLU A 484 8.29 117.73 -8.69
CA GLU A 484 7.58 116.64 -9.39
C GLU A 484 8.49 115.42 -9.65
N VAL A 485 9.74 115.67 -10.06
CA VAL A 485 10.74 114.61 -10.26
C VAL A 485 11.08 113.91 -8.95
N VAL A 486 11.26 114.66 -7.86
CA VAL A 486 11.53 114.10 -6.52
C VAL A 486 10.35 113.24 -6.03
N ASN A 487 9.10 113.70 -6.21
CA ASN A 487 7.90 112.91 -5.91
C ASN A 487 7.81 111.60 -6.71
N THR A 488 8.26 111.62 -7.96
CA THR A 488 8.29 110.42 -8.81
C THR A 488 9.35 109.45 -8.34
N ALA A 489 10.53 109.94 -7.93
CA ALA A 489 11.56 109.11 -7.31
C ALA A 489 11.11 108.49 -5.98
N ASP A 490 10.39 109.24 -5.13
CA ASP A 490 9.82 108.72 -3.87
C ASP A 490 8.90 107.50 -4.11
N ARG A 491 7.95 107.66 -5.05
CA ARG A 491 7.06 106.56 -5.46
C ARG A 491 7.83 105.34 -5.95
N ALA A 492 8.87 105.55 -6.78
CA ALA A 492 9.70 104.47 -7.28
C ALA A 492 10.40 103.69 -6.13
N PHE A 493 10.95 104.37 -5.13
CA PHE A 493 11.57 103.68 -3.99
C PHE A 493 10.56 102.91 -3.13
N LYS A 494 9.35 103.46 -2.93
CA LYS A 494 8.25 102.76 -2.24
C LYS A 494 7.81 101.50 -3.00
N ASP A 495 7.69 101.60 -4.32
CA ASP A 495 7.35 100.46 -5.17
C ASP A 495 8.43 99.37 -5.15
N ILE A 496 9.72 99.76 -5.19
CA ILE A 496 10.84 98.82 -5.01
C ILE A 496 10.72 98.08 -3.68
N ASN A 497 10.46 98.78 -2.58
CA ASN A 497 10.33 98.16 -1.26
C ASN A 497 9.15 97.16 -1.20
N ASN A 498 8.01 97.49 -1.83
CA ASN A 498 6.87 96.59 -1.93
C ASN A 498 7.19 95.32 -2.76
N LEU A 499 7.86 95.50 -3.90
CA LEU A 499 8.29 94.38 -4.75
C LEU A 499 9.27 93.46 -4.03
N VAL A 500 10.24 94.01 -3.30
CA VAL A 500 11.20 93.24 -2.51
C VAL A 500 10.50 92.47 -1.38
N THR A 501 9.52 93.08 -0.72
CA THR A 501 8.70 92.39 0.30
C THR A 501 7.94 91.21 -0.29
N SER A 502 7.40 91.37 -1.52
CA SER A 502 6.75 90.28 -2.24
C SER A 502 7.72 89.13 -2.54
N VAL A 503 8.94 89.44 -3.01
CA VAL A 503 10.00 88.44 -3.25
C VAL A 503 10.34 87.68 -1.97
N LEU A 504 10.50 88.35 -0.83
CA LEU A 504 10.76 87.70 0.46
C LEU A 504 9.65 86.72 0.86
N ASN A 505 8.39 87.07 0.62
CA ASN A 505 7.26 86.16 0.87
C ASN A 505 7.28 84.96 -0.09
N GLN A 506 7.61 85.17 -1.37
CA GLN A 506 7.77 84.09 -2.35
C GLN A 506 8.85 83.09 -1.92
N VAL A 507 9.99 83.60 -1.44
CA VAL A 507 11.10 82.77 -0.94
C VAL A 507 10.69 81.93 0.28
N ARG A 508 9.87 82.47 1.19
CA ARG A 508 9.32 81.70 2.31
C ARG A 508 8.42 80.55 1.83
N ASN A 509 7.56 80.80 0.86
CA ASN A 509 6.70 79.77 0.28
C ASN A 509 7.54 78.66 -0.40
N ILE A 510 8.53 79.06 -1.21
CA ILE A 510 9.47 78.13 -1.85
C ILE A 510 10.17 77.26 -0.79
N THR A 511 10.66 77.86 0.30
CA THR A 511 11.34 77.11 1.38
C THR A 511 10.41 76.08 2.03
N SER A 512 9.13 76.43 2.22
CA SER A 512 8.12 75.51 2.74
C SER A 512 7.84 74.34 1.78
N GLU A 513 7.71 74.61 0.47
CA GLU A 513 7.50 73.57 -0.54
C GLU A 513 8.71 72.62 -0.63
N ILE A 514 9.93 73.15 -0.56
CA ILE A 514 11.17 72.36 -0.55
C ILE A 514 11.21 71.42 0.65
N GLN A 515 10.79 71.87 1.83
CA GLN A 515 10.73 71.01 3.02
C GLN A 515 9.74 69.86 2.82
N GLN A 516 8.60 70.11 2.18
CA GLN A 516 7.64 69.07 1.85
C GLN A 516 8.22 68.09 0.82
N THR A 517 8.94 68.57 -0.20
CA THR A 517 9.65 67.71 -1.16
C THR A 517 10.72 66.87 -0.48
N ALA A 518 11.46 67.41 0.48
CA ALA A 518 12.47 66.68 1.26
C ALA A 518 11.83 65.54 2.07
N ASN A 519 10.71 65.81 2.75
CA ASN A 519 9.98 64.79 3.48
C ASN A 519 9.45 63.70 2.54
N GLY A 520 8.91 64.06 1.38
CA GLY A 520 8.48 63.11 0.36
C GLY A 520 9.64 62.27 -0.21
N SER A 521 10.82 62.87 -0.34
CA SER A 521 12.05 62.16 -0.77
C SER A 521 12.43 61.07 0.23
N ASN A 522 12.38 61.36 1.53
CA ASN A 522 12.66 60.37 2.58
C ASN A 522 11.61 59.25 2.60
N GLN A 523 10.34 59.57 2.40
CA GLN A 523 9.28 58.53 2.30
C GLN A 523 9.50 57.60 1.09
N ILE A 524 10.00 58.13 -0.03
CA ILE A 524 10.37 57.30 -1.18
C ILE A 524 11.57 56.40 -0.82
N GLU A 525 12.55 56.91 -0.08
CA GLU A 525 13.70 56.11 0.38
C GLU A 525 13.25 54.93 1.27
N ASP A 526 12.33 55.15 2.20
CA ASP A 526 11.74 54.10 3.03
C ASP A 526 11.00 53.05 2.18
N ALA A 527 10.18 53.49 1.22
CA ALA A 527 9.46 52.58 0.31
C ALA A 527 10.40 51.76 -0.58
N ILE A 528 11.52 52.34 -1.02
CA ILE A 528 12.58 51.63 -1.75
C ILE A 528 13.19 50.52 -0.88
N ALA A 529 13.44 50.80 0.40
CA ALA A 529 13.99 49.80 1.32
C ALA A 529 13.03 48.61 1.49
N GLU A 530 11.73 48.86 1.63
CA GLU A 530 10.69 47.82 1.70
C GLU A 530 10.63 47.01 0.39
N ILE A 531 10.68 47.67 -0.78
CA ILE A 531 10.71 46.97 -2.07
C ILE A 531 11.94 46.06 -2.20
N ASN A 532 13.10 46.50 -1.71
CA ASN A 532 14.31 45.67 -1.70
C ASN A 532 14.15 44.42 -0.84
N GLU A 533 13.56 44.55 0.35
CA GLU A 533 13.27 43.41 1.24
C GLU A 533 12.31 42.41 0.57
N VAL A 534 11.23 42.91 -0.02
CA VAL A 534 10.26 42.08 -0.75
C VAL A 534 10.92 41.40 -1.96
N SER A 535 11.74 42.11 -2.72
CA SER A 535 12.44 41.57 -3.90
C SER A 535 13.41 40.45 -3.51
N SER A 536 14.12 40.60 -2.39
CA SER A 536 15.00 39.56 -1.84
C SER A 536 14.21 38.33 -1.40
N SER A 537 13.05 38.53 -0.75
CA SER A 537 12.15 37.45 -0.36
C SER A 537 11.59 36.70 -1.58
N ILE A 538 11.20 37.41 -2.63
CA ILE A 538 10.76 36.82 -3.91
C ILE A 538 11.86 35.93 -4.47
N ALA A 539 13.10 36.41 -4.56
CA ALA A 539 14.21 35.61 -5.07
C ALA A 539 14.39 34.28 -4.29
N ALA A 540 14.32 34.32 -2.96
CA ALA A 540 14.40 33.12 -2.12
C ALA A 540 13.21 32.16 -2.34
N GLN A 541 12.00 32.69 -2.48
CA GLN A 541 10.81 31.90 -2.78
C GLN A 541 10.85 31.28 -4.18
N THR A 542 11.30 32.03 -5.18
CA THR A 542 11.49 31.52 -6.54
C THR A 542 12.44 30.33 -6.54
N GLN A 543 13.54 30.40 -5.78
CA GLN A 543 14.49 29.29 -5.65
C GLN A 543 13.87 28.06 -4.98
N THR A 544 13.01 28.27 -3.97
CA THR A 544 12.27 27.20 -3.29
C THR A 544 11.27 26.53 -4.24
N VAL A 545 10.55 27.32 -5.03
CA VAL A 545 9.59 26.79 -6.01
C VAL A 545 10.31 26.06 -7.16
N SER A 546 11.47 26.55 -7.61
CA SER A 546 12.31 25.82 -8.57
C SER A 546 12.69 24.43 -8.06
N ALA A 547 13.20 24.34 -6.83
CA ALA A 547 13.57 23.06 -6.23
C ALA A 547 12.38 22.11 -6.09
N ALA A 548 11.22 22.62 -5.64
CA ALA A 548 9.99 21.83 -5.55
C ALA A 548 9.50 21.36 -6.93
N THR A 549 9.67 22.18 -7.96
CA THR A 549 9.30 21.84 -9.35
C THR A 549 10.19 20.74 -9.91
N GLU A 550 11.49 20.77 -9.61
CA GLU A 550 12.43 19.69 -9.98
C GLU A 550 12.09 18.37 -9.28
N GLU A 551 11.80 18.40 -7.98
CA GLU A 551 11.39 17.21 -7.21
C GLU A 551 10.05 16.65 -7.72
N GLN A 552 9.12 17.53 -8.06
CA GLN A 552 7.84 17.14 -8.65
C GLN A 552 8.04 16.48 -10.02
N ALA A 553 8.92 17.01 -10.87
CA ALA A 553 9.23 16.42 -12.17
C ALA A 553 9.80 14.99 -12.02
N ALA A 554 10.73 14.78 -11.09
CA ALA A 554 11.27 13.46 -10.80
C ALA A 554 10.20 12.47 -10.32
N THR A 555 9.31 12.93 -9.42
CA THR A 555 8.19 12.11 -8.92
C THR A 555 7.22 11.72 -10.05
N ILE A 556 6.96 12.64 -10.98
CA ILE A 556 6.08 12.39 -12.13
C ILE A 556 6.68 11.35 -13.07
N GLU A 557 8.00 11.39 -13.32
CA GLU A 557 8.69 10.36 -14.11
C GLU A 557 8.58 8.97 -13.44
N GLU A 558 8.72 8.91 -12.12
CA GLU A 558 8.57 7.67 -11.36
C GLU A 558 7.14 7.11 -11.41
N ILE A 559 6.13 7.99 -11.32
CA ILE A 559 4.71 7.61 -11.49
C ILE A 559 4.46 7.08 -12.90
N ALA A 560 4.95 7.77 -13.94
CA ALA A 560 4.79 7.34 -15.33
C ALA A 560 5.42 5.95 -15.55
N SER A 561 6.65 5.75 -15.07
CA SER A 561 7.35 4.46 -15.15
C SER A 561 6.61 3.35 -14.40
N SER A 562 6.16 3.61 -13.17
CA SER A 562 5.41 2.65 -12.35
C SER A 562 4.08 2.27 -12.99
N SER A 563 3.40 3.24 -13.59
CA SER A 563 2.14 3.04 -14.31
C SER A 563 2.34 2.18 -15.55
N GLN A 564 3.39 2.42 -16.32
CA GLN A 564 3.74 1.56 -17.47
C GLN A 564 4.05 0.13 -17.03
N MET A 565 4.76 -0.06 -15.91
CA MET A 565 5.00 -1.39 -15.34
C MET A 565 3.71 -2.09 -14.90
N LEU A 566 2.80 -1.39 -14.21
CA LEU A 566 1.50 -1.93 -13.82
C LEU A 566 0.65 -2.33 -15.03
N SER A 567 0.62 -1.49 -16.06
CA SER A 567 -0.07 -1.79 -17.32
C SER A 567 0.48 -3.06 -17.98
N LYS A 568 1.82 -3.20 -18.02
CA LYS A 568 2.48 -4.40 -18.54
C LYS A 568 2.17 -5.64 -17.71
N MET A 569 2.28 -5.57 -16.38
CA MET A 569 1.96 -6.72 -15.51
C MET A 569 0.50 -7.15 -15.66
N ALA A 570 -0.42 -6.19 -15.80
CA ALA A 570 -1.83 -6.47 -16.04
C ALA A 570 -2.06 -7.14 -17.41
N GLN A 571 -1.34 -6.72 -18.45
CA GLN A 571 -1.36 -7.37 -19.77
C GLN A 571 -0.78 -8.79 -19.70
N ASP A 572 0.35 -9.00 -19.01
CA ASP A 572 0.98 -10.31 -18.84
C ASP A 572 0.07 -11.27 -18.05
N LEU A 573 -0.63 -10.75 -17.02
CA LEU A 573 -1.63 -11.51 -16.27
C LEU A 573 -2.80 -11.89 -17.17
N LYS A 574 -3.34 -10.94 -17.95
CA LYS A 574 -4.41 -11.19 -18.92
C LYS A 574 -3.99 -12.24 -19.95
N MET A 575 -2.75 -12.18 -20.44
CA MET A 575 -2.20 -13.17 -21.36
C MET A 575 -2.08 -14.55 -20.71
N SER A 576 -1.63 -14.62 -19.46
CA SER A 576 -1.56 -15.88 -18.70
C SER A 576 -2.94 -16.52 -18.51
N LEU A 577 -4.00 -15.71 -18.36
CA LEU A 577 -5.37 -16.20 -18.26
C LEU A 577 -5.94 -16.70 -19.58
N THR A 578 -5.39 -16.32 -20.75
CA THR A 578 -5.89 -16.83 -22.05
C THR A 578 -5.71 -18.35 -22.22
N ARG A 579 -4.85 -18.97 -21.42
CA ARG A 579 -4.73 -20.43 -21.34
C ARG A 579 -6.00 -21.08 -20.79
N PHE A 580 -6.78 -20.35 -19.99
CA PHE A 580 -8.04 -20.82 -19.47
C PHE A 580 -9.19 -20.43 -20.41
N GLN A 581 -9.92 -21.43 -20.90
CA GLN A 581 -11.17 -21.24 -21.63
C GLN A 581 -12.29 -21.26 -20.60
N VAL A 582 -13.05 -20.17 -20.51
CA VAL A 582 -14.04 -19.97 -19.45
C VAL A 582 -15.43 -19.83 -20.04
#